data_AF-A0A3S3QNH1-F1
#
_entry.id   AF-A0A3S3QNH1-F1
#
_cell.length_a   1.000
_cell.length_b   1.000
_cell.length_c   1.000
_cell.angle_alpha   90.00
_cell.angle_beta   90.00
_cell.angle_gamma   90.00
#
_symmetry.space_group_name_H-M   'P 1'
#
loop_
_entity.id
_entity.type
_entity.pdbx_description
1 polymer ?
#
loop_
_entity_poly.entity_id
_entity_poly.type
_entity_poly.pdbx_seq_one_letter_code
_entity_poly.pdbx_strand_id
1 'polypeptide(L)' 'MITEAEVKRMPLNQKLRIMEMIWEDLNRNEDTVESPSWHEDIVKEREKGLDNGEMTVSDWEKAKAGIQGDVA' A
#
# COMPACT_ATOMS: atom_id res chain seq x y z
N MET A 1 -22.68 9.87 9.38
CA MET A 1 -21.57 10.17 8.46
C MET A 1 -20.52 10.89 9.29
N ILE A 2 -19.29 10.39 9.33
CA ILE A 2 -18.18 11.12 9.99
C ILE A 2 -17.87 12.35 9.11
N THR A 3 -17.79 13.52 9.72
CA THR A 3 -17.52 14.78 9.02
C THR A 3 -16.05 15.15 9.09
N GLU A 4 -15.57 15.94 8.12
CA GLU A 4 -14.19 16.45 8.10
C GLU A 4 -13.87 17.27 9.37
N ALA A 5 -14.84 18.05 9.86
CA ALA A 5 -14.68 18.86 11.06
C ALA A 5 -14.46 18.00 12.33
N GLU A 6 -15.13 16.85 12.41
CA GLU A 6 -14.93 15.89 13.51
C GLU A 6 -13.55 15.25 13.44
N VAL A 7 -13.11 14.79 12.26
CA VAL A 7 -11.77 14.20 12.08
C VAL A 7 -10.67 15.21 12.39
N LYS A 8 -10.85 16.49 12.02
CA LYS A 8 -9.86 17.54 12.33
C LYS A 8 -9.65 17.71 13.84
N ARG A 9 -10.72 17.61 14.64
CA ARG A 9 -10.69 17.79 16.11
C ARG A 9 -10.13 16.60 16.88
N MET A 10 -10.04 15.42 16.28
CA MET A 10 -9.48 14.24 16.95
C MET A 10 -7.98 14.44 17.25
N PRO A 11 -7.49 13.99 18.41
CA PRO A 11 -6.06 13.90 18.67
C PRO A 11 -5.42 12.86 17.72
N LEU A 12 -4.13 13.04 17.42
CA LEU A 12 -3.42 12.23 16.41
C LEU A 12 -3.51 10.72 16.69
N ASN A 13 -3.33 10.31 17.94
CA ASN A 13 -3.41 8.90 18.36
C ASN A 13 -4.79 8.29 18.05
N GLN A 14 -5.87 9.07 18.19
CA GLN A 14 -7.22 8.61 17.85
C GLN A 14 -7.40 8.49 16.33
N LYS A 15 -6.88 9.44 15.55
CA LYS A 15 -6.91 9.34 14.08
C LYS A 15 -6.18 8.10 13.58
N LEU A 16 -4.98 7.87 14.10
CA LEU A 16 -4.17 6.69 13.74
C LEU A 16 -4.88 5.41 14.15
N ARG A 17 -5.45 5.33 15.37
CA ARG A 17 -6.19 4.13 15.79
C ARG A 17 -7.40 3.84 14.92
N ILE A 18 -8.15 4.86 14.52
CA ILE A 18 -9.29 4.71 13.62
C ILE A 18 -8.82 4.25 12.23
N MET A 19 -7.73 4.83 11.71
CA MET A 19 -7.13 4.42 10.44
C MET A 19 -6.75 2.93 10.46
N GLU A 20 -6.09 2.46 11.52
CA GLU A 20 -5.74 1.04 11.68
C GLU A 20 -6.98 0.14 11.75
N MET A 21 -8.02 0.54 12.48
CA MET A 21 -9.26 -0.23 12.56
C MET A 21 -9.97 -0.33 11.21
N ILE A 22 -10.00 0.76 10.43
CA ILE A 22 -10.53 0.75 9.06
C ILE A 22 -9.69 -0.17 8.19
N TRP A 23 -8.36 -0.07 8.29
CA TRP A 23 -7.44 -0.89 7.52
C TRP A 23 -7.60 -2.39 7.83
N GLU A 24 -7.69 -2.77 9.11
CA GLU A 24 -7.95 -4.15 9.53
C GLU A 24 -9.30 -4.66 9.01
N ASP A 25 -10.34 -3.82 9.03
CA ASP A 25 -11.68 -4.20 8.55
C ASP A 25 -11.69 -4.43 7.02
N LEU A 26 -11.04 -3.56 6.25
CA LEU A 26 -10.90 -3.70 4.80
C LEU A 26 -10.11 -4.96 4.42
N ASN A 27 -9.03 -5.26 5.13
CA ASN A 27 -8.21 -6.45 4.85
C ASN A 27 -8.91 -7.78 5.19
N ARG A 28 -9.93 -7.79 6.06
CA ARG A 28 -10.66 -9.02 6.40
C ARG A 28 -11.53 -9.55 5.25
N ASN A 29 -11.86 -8.68 4.29
CA ASN A 29 -12.73 -9.00 3.17
C ASN A 29 -11.98 -8.85 1.85
N GLU A 30 -10.76 -9.39 1.77
CA GLU A 30 -9.88 -9.32 0.58
C GLU A 30 -10.62 -9.73 -0.72
N ASP A 31 -11.49 -10.74 -0.63
CA ASP A 31 -12.29 -11.24 -1.77
C ASP A 31 -13.44 -10.32 -2.21
N THR A 32 -13.77 -9.27 -1.45
CA THR A 32 -14.90 -8.37 -1.76
C THR A 32 -14.54 -7.21 -2.68
N VAL A 33 -13.24 -6.98 -2.90
CA VAL A 33 -12.75 -5.93 -3.80
C VAL A 33 -12.16 -6.59 -5.04
N GLU A 34 -12.92 -6.57 -6.14
CA GLU A 34 -12.40 -7.01 -7.42
C GLU A 34 -11.20 -6.14 -7.82
N SER A 35 -10.07 -6.79 -8.10
CA SER A 35 -8.92 -6.08 -8.68
C SER A 35 -9.33 -5.47 -10.03
N PRO A 36 -8.92 -4.22 -10.32
CA PRO A 36 -9.16 -3.63 -11.63
C PRO A 36 -8.58 -4.50 -12.76
N SER A 37 -9.21 -4.51 -13.93
CA SER A 37 -8.77 -5.35 -15.05
C SER A 37 -7.31 -5.12 -15.47
N TRP A 38 -6.78 -3.90 -15.27
CA TRP A 38 -5.39 -3.56 -15.61
C TRP A 38 -4.35 -4.13 -14.62
N HIS A 39 -4.76 -4.58 -13.43
CA HIS A 39 -3.81 -5.13 -12.45
C HIS A 39 -3.08 -6.35 -12.99
N GLU A 40 -3.83 -7.25 -13.66
CA GLU A 40 -3.27 -8.47 -14.24
C GLU A 40 -2.24 -8.17 -15.32
N ASP A 41 -2.50 -7.17 -16.17
CA ASP A 41 -1.59 -6.77 -17.24
C ASP A 41 -0.24 -6.28 -16.70
N ILE A 42 -0.27 -5.45 -15.64
CA ILE A 42 0.96 -4.95 -14.99
C ILE A 42 1.72 -6.08 -14.31
N VAL A 43 1.04 -7.02 -13.66
CA VAL A 43 1.69 -8.18 -13.04
C VAL A 43 2.41 -8.99 -14.11
N LYS A 44 1.73 -9.35 -15.20
CA LYS A 44 2.33 -10.09 -16.32
C LYS A 44 3.51 -9.37 -16.96
N GLU A 45 3.41 -8.05 -17.14
CA GLU A 45 4.50 -7.23 -17.69
C GLU A 45 5.74 -7.32 -16.79
N ARG A 46 5.57 -7.18 -15.47
CA ARG A 46 6.67 -7.23 -14.51
C ARG A 46 7.28 -8.63 -14.38
N GLU A 47 6.46 -9.67 -14.36
CA GLU A 47 6.91 -11.06 -14.36
C GLU A 47 7.77 -11.36 -15.59
N LYS A 48 7.31 -10.94 -16.78
CA LYS A 48 8.08 -11.08 -18.02
C LYS A 48 9.40 -10.30 -17.97
N GLY A 49 9.39 -9.09 -17.40
CA GLY A 49 10.60 -8.29 -17.21
C GLY A 49 11.61 -8.98 -16.29
N LEU A 50 11.16 -9.67 -15.25
CA LEU A 50 12.02 -10.47 -14.38
C LEU A 50 12.59 -11.69 -15.11
N ASP A 51 11.75 -12.44 -15.83
CA ASP A 51 12.17 -13.64 -16.57
C ASP A 51 13.16 -13.32 -17.68
N ASN A 52 13.00 -12.16 -18.34
CA ASN A 52 13.91 -11.67 -19.37
C ASN A 52 15.21 -11.07 -18.81
N GLY A 53 15.32 -10.89 -17.48
CA GLY A 53 16.45 -10.21 -16.84
C GLY A 53 16.47 -8.69 -17.04
N GLU A 54 15.36 -8.10 -17.48
CA GLU A 54 15.17 -6.66 -17.64
C GLU A 54 14.86 -5.97 -16.29
N MET A 55 14.43 -6.74 -15.29
CA MET A 55 14.15 -6.29 -13.92
C MET A 55 14.87 -7.16 -12.90
N THR A 56 15.11 -6.62 -11.71
CA THR A 56 15.68 -7.37 -10.58
C THR A 56 14.87 -7.14 -9.31
N VAL A 57 14.78 -8.17 -8.48
CA VAL A 57 14.15 -8.08 -7.16
C VAL A 57 15.18 -7.56 -6.16
N SER A 58 14.82 -6.51 -5.44
CA SER A 58 15.64 -5.99 -4.33
C SER A 58 15.23 -6.63 -3.01
N ASP A 59 16.22 -6.84 -2.15
CA ASP A 59 15.96 -7.16 -0.75
C ASP A 59 15.18 -6.01 -0.08
N TRP A 60 14.15 -6.35 0.70
CA TRP A 60 13.24 -5.36 1.27
C TRP A 60 13.92 -4.39 2.23
N GLU A 61 14.83 -4.87 3.08
CA GLU A 61 15.56 -4.01 4.01
C GLU A 61 16.51 -3.07 3.26
N LYS A 62 17.16 -3.57 2.20
CA LYS A 62 17.99 -2.71 1.32
C LYS A 62 17.17 -1.64 0.60
N ALA A 63 16.00 -2.00 0.06
CA ALA A 63 15.13 -1.05 -0.64
C ALA A 63 14.65 0.06 0.31
N LYS A 64 14.25 -0.32 1.53
CA LYS A 64 13.82 0.63 2.56
C LYS A 64 14.95 1.58 2.98
N ALA A 65 16.16 1.06 3.17
CA ALA A 65 17.33 1.88 3.51
C ALA A 65 17.66 2.91 2.41
N GLY A 66 17.54 2.53 1.13
CA GLY A 66 17.71 3.44 0.00
C GLY A 66 16.71 4.60 0.03
N ILE A 67 15.42 4.29 0.17
CA ILE A 67 14.36 5.31 0.23
C ILE A 67 14.56 6.27 1.42
N GLN A 68 14.97 5.75 2.57
CA GLN A 68 15.23 6.58 3.75
C GLN A 68 16.48 7.47 3.59
N GLY A 69 17.47 7.03 2.82
CA GLY A 69 18.67 7.82 2.52
C GLY A 69 18.44 8.91 1.47
N ASP A 70 17.50 8.70 0.55
CA ASP A 70 17.20 9.64 -0.55
C ASP A 70 16.22 10.76 -0.17
N VAL A 71 15.49 10.63 0.94
CA VAL A 71 14.65 11.68 1.51
C VAL A 71 15.51 12.55 2.44
N ALA A 72 16.30 13.46 1.84
CA ALA A 72 17.02 14.54 2.54
C ALA A 72 16.36 15.91 2.28
#